data_AF-A0A2A5KUK7-F1
#
_entry.id   AF-A0A2A5KUK7-F1
#
_cell.length_a   1.000
_cell.length_b   1.000
_cell.length_c   1.000
_cell.angle_alpha   90.00
_cell.angle_beta   90.00
_cell.angle_gamma   90.00
#
_symmetry.space_group_name_H-M   'P 1'
#
loop_
_entity.id
_entity.type
_entity.pdbx_description
1 polymer ?
#
loop_
_entity_poly.entity_id
_entity_poly.type
_entity_poly.pdbx_seq_one_letter_code
_entity_poly.pdbx_strand_id
1 'polypeptide(L)' 'MKNVVLTVSCKSTRGIVAAISSYLAEKGCNIIDSSQFDDLDTGKFFMRVS' A
#
# COMPACT_ATOMS: atom_id res chain seq x y z
N MET A 1 -6.40 -12.59 16.55
CA MET A 1 -5.81 -12.19 15.25
C MET A 1 -4.67 -11.22 15.50
N LYS A 2 -3.61 -11.26 14.69
CA LYS A 2 -2.54 -10.25 14.74
C LYS A 2 -2.87 -9.17 13.71
N ASN A 3 -2.97 -7.93 14.14
CA ASN A 3 -3.09 -6.78 13.25
C ASN A 3 -1.68 -6.26 12.97
N VAL A 4 -1.36 -6.06 11.70
CA VAL A 4 -0.05 -5.58 11.25
C VAL A 4 -0.28 -4.33 10.43
N VAL A 5 0.63 -3.36 10.52
CA VAL A 5 0.60 -2.16 9.69
C VAL A 5 1.80 -2.19 8.75
N LEU A 6 1.54 -2.04 7.45
CA LEU A 6 2.55 -1.85 6.42
C LEU A 6 2.51 -0.40 5.94
N THR A 7 3.65 0.28 6.03
CA THR A 7 3.85 1.62 5.48
C THR A 7 4.81 1.55 4.30
N VAL A 8 4.42 2.14 3.17
CA VAL A 8 5.17 2.14 1.91
C VAL A 8 5.49 3.57 1.51
N SER A 9 6.72 3.78 1.05
CA SER A 9 7.18 5.01 0.42
C SER A 9 8.05 4.63 -0.79
N CYS A 10 7.67 5.05 -1.99
CA CYS A 10 8.42 4.77 -3.21
C CYS A 10 8.22 5.87 -4.26
N LYS A 11 8.93 5.76 -5.39
CA LYS A 11 8.64 6.63 -6.55
C LYS A 11 7.25 6.28 -7.10
N SER A 12 6.44 7.29 -7.38
CA SER A 12 5.11 7.10 -7.94
C SER A 12 5.19 6.45 -9.32
N THR A 13 4.43 5.37 -9.49
CA THR A 13 4.29 4.62 -10.73
C THR A 13 2.93 3.93 -10.76
N ARG A 14 2.43 3.67 -11.97
CA ARG A 14 1.16 2.97 -12.14
C ARG A 14 1.28 1.54 -11.61
N GLY A 15 0.28 1.11 -10.84
CA GLY A 15 0.14 -0.27 -10.38
C GLY A 15 0.66 -0.57 -8.97
N ILE A 16 1.17 0.42 -8.23
CA ILE A 16 1.67 0.21 -6.85
C ILE A 16 0.58 -0.41 -5.96
N VAL A 17 -0.61 0.17 -5.94
CA VAL A 17 -1.74 -0.32 -5.12
C VAL A 17 -2.11 -1.75 -5.51
N ALA A 18 -2.20 -2.04 -6.81
CA ALA A 18 -2.55 -3.38 -7.30
C ALA A 18 -1.48 -4.42 -6.94
N ALA A 19 -0.19 -4.06 -7.02
CA ALA A 19 0.90 -4.96 -6.65
C ALA A 19 0.86 -5.30 -5.15
N ILE A 20 0.64 -4.29 -4.30
CA ILE A 20 0.57 -4.47 -2.84
C ILE A 20 -0.67 -5.28 -2.44
N SER A 21 -1.85 -4.91 -2.93
CA SER A 21 -3.10 -5.57 -2.54
C SER A 21 -3.16 -7.02 -3.02
N SER A 22 -2.70 -7.30 -4.24
CA SER A 22 -2.62 -8.68 -4.76
C SER A 22 -1.64 -9.52 -3.95
N TYR A 23 -0.45 -9.01 -3.63
CA TYR A 23 0.52 -9.72 -2.80
C TYR A 23 -0.04 -10.07 -1.42
N LEU A 24 -0.73 -9.13 -0.76
CA LEU A 24 -1.36 -9.37 0.54
C LEU A 24 -2.48 -10.41 0.45
N ALA A 25 -3.32 -10.33 -0.59
CA ALA A 25 -4.39 -11.29 -0.82
C ALA A 25 -3.85 -12.71 -1.08
N GLU A 26 -2.78 -12.86 -1.88
CA GLU A 26 -2.10 -14.14 -2.13
C GLU A 26 -1.51 -14.76 -0.84
N LYS A 27 -1.20 -13.94 0.16
CA LYS A 27 -0.75 -14.39 1.49
C LYS A 27 -1.89 -14.64 2.48
N GLY A 28 -3.15 -14.53 2.04
CA GLY A 28 -4.32 -14.71 2.90
C GLY A 28 -4.51 -13.58 3.91
N CYS A 29 -3.88 -12.42 3.69
CA CYS A 29 -4.11 -11.25 4.52
C CYS A 29 -5.44 -10.59 4.16
N ASN A 30 -6.14 -10.09 5.17
CA ASN A 30 -7.31 -9.24 4.98
C ASN A 30 -6.92 -7.77 5.20
N ILE A 31 -7.31 -6.89 4.30
CA ILE A 31 -7.08 -5.44 4.43
C ILE A 31 -8.27 -4.84 5.18
N ILE A 32 -8.02 -4.27 6.36
CA ILE A 32 -9.02 -3.62 7.22
C ILE A 32 -9.06 -2.13 6.95
N ASP A 33 -7.90 -1.51 6.76
CA ASP A 33 -7.77 -0.08 6.48
C ASP A 33 -6.67 0.15 5.45
N SER A 34 -6.90 1.09 4.53
CA SER A 34 -5.97 1.43 3.45
C SER A 34 -6.07 2.91 3.12
N SER A 35 -4.95 3.60 3.23
CA SER A 35 -4.80 5.01 2.88
C SER A 35 -3.62 5.18 1.95
N GLN A 36 -3.80 5.97 0.88
CA GLN A 36 -2.74 6.30 -0.07
C GLN A 36 -2.68 7.80 -0.34
N PHE A 37 -1.48 8.28 -0.59
CA PHE A 37 -1.20 9.66 -0.97
C PHE A 37 -0.16 9.67 -2.09
N ASP A 38 -0.50 10.34 -3.19
CA ASP A 38 0.39 10.55 -4.33
C ASP A 38 0.85 12.01 -4.31
N ASP A 39 2.12 12.21 -3.97
CA ASP A 39 2.78 13.51 -3.97
C ASP A 39 3.30 13.79 -5.38
N LEU A 40 2.48 14.52 -6.15
CA LEU A 40 2.79 14.88 -7.53
C LEU A 40 3.94 15.90 -7.62
N ASP A 41 4.20 16.67 -6.57
CA ASP A 41 5.27 17.66 -6.56
C ASP A 41 6.64 16.98 -6.41
N THR A 42 6.74 15.95 -5.58
CA THR A 42 7.99 15.18 -5.39
C THR A 42 8.08 13.89 -6.20
N GLY A 43 6.98 13.48 -6.83
CA GLY A 43 6.86 12.21 -7.56
C GLY A 43 6.94 10.99 -6.65
N LYS A 44 6.53 11.13 -5.38
CA LYS A 44 6.55 10.04 -4.38
C LYS A 44 5.14 9.54 -4.09
N PHE A 45 5.06 8.24 -3.88
CA PHE A 45 3.85 7.57 -3.45
C PHE A 45 4.02 7.08 -2.02
N PHE A 46 3.00 7.32 -1.20
CA PHE A 46 2.91 6.88 0.18
C PHE A 46 1.65 6.03 0.37
N MET A 47 1.76 4.95 1.14
CA MET A 47 0.61 4.14 1.50
C MET A 47 0.76 3.59 2.92
N ARG A 48 -0.35 3.51 3.62
CA ARG A 48 -0.48 2.80 4.89
C ARG A 48 -1.63 1.81 4.75
N VAL A 49 -1.37 0.55 5.07
CA VAL A 49 -2.37 -0.52 5.04
C VAL A 49 -2.28 -1.35 6.32
N SER A 50 -3.43 -1.79 6.84
CA SER A 50 -3.51 -2.65 8.03
C SER A 50 -4.63 -3.66 7.97
#